data_AF-A0A9N9CYN7-F1
#
_entry.id   AF-A0A9N9CYN7-F1
#
_cell.length_a   1.000
_cell.length_b   1.000
_cell.length_c   1.000
_cell.angle_alpha   90.00
_cell.angle_beta   90.00
_cell.angle_gamma   90.00
#
_symmetry.space_group_name_H-M   'P 1'
#
loop_
_entity.id
_entity.type
_entity.pdbx_description
1 polymer ?
#
loop_
_entity_poly.entity_id
_entity_poly.type
_entity_poly.pdbx_seq_one_letter_code
_entity_poly.pdbx_strand_id
1 'polypeptide(L)'
;MNSTIELVLKHCPTQLELYQRCIENNPTEWSIKCQKEKYELTKCSEDNIPTLRQVKKQCNEMIQAFDKCLAKNETEPEKCTDFLRNLYDCIENATDNKKAKFEVDTKKSNI
;
A
#
# COMPACT_ATOMS: atom_id res chain seq x y z
N MET A 1 -17.99 -1.03 -0.18
CA MET A 1 -16.57 -1.31 -0.48
C MET A 1 -15.81 -0.12 0.03
N ASN A 2 -14.99 -0.27 1.07
CA ASN A 2 -14.13 0.84 1.48
C ASN A 2 -12.87 0.81 0.62
N SER A 3 -12.51 1.93 0.01
CA SER A 3 -11.21 2.04 -0.65
C SER A 3 -10.08 1.90 0.39
N THR A 4 -8.89 1.48 -0.05
CA THR A 4 -7.70 1.45 0.81
C THR A 4 -7.45 2.79 1.50
N ILE A 5 -7.71 3.89 0.79
CA ILE A 5 -7.57 5.26 1.30
C ILE A 5 -8.57 5.54 2.43
N GLU A 6 -9.82 5.12 2.32
CA GLU A 6 -10.80 5.26 3.41
C GLU A 6 -10.40 4.49 4.67
N LEU A 7 -9.82 3.31 4.52
CA LEU A 7 -9.30 2.55 5.66
C LEU A 7 -8.14 3.29 6.35
N VAL A 8 -7.23 3.88 5.56
CA VAL A 8 -6.13 4.70 6.09
C VAL A 8 -6.66 5.96 6.77
N LEU A 9 -7.63 6.66 6.17
CA LEU A 9 -8.29 7.82 6.78
C LEU A 9 -8.96 7.47 8.11
N LYS A 10 -9.59 6.29 8.20
CA LYS A 10 -10.27 5.83 9.40
C LYS A 10 -9.31 5.41 10.51
N HIS A 11 -8.22 4.71 10.17
CA HIS A 11 -7.35 4.05 11.15
C HIS A 11 -6.04 4.78 11.42
N CYS A 12 -5.58 5.62 10.51
CA CYS A 12 -4.30 6.34 10.57
C CYS A 12 -4.41 7.84 10.20
N PRO A 13 -5.45 8.57 10.64
CA PRO A 13 -5.68 9.95 10.19
C PRO A 13 -4.51 10.88 10.53
N THR A 14 -3.96 10.76 11.74
CA THR A 14 -2.85 11.61 12.21
C THR A 14 -1.58 11.40 11.39
N GLN A 15 -1.19 10.15 11.15
CA GLN A 15 0.02 9.86 10.36
C GLN A 15 -0.16 10.30 8.90
N LEU A 16 -1.38 10.18 8.35
CA LEU A 16 -1.68 10.63 7.00
C LEU A 16 -1.56 12.16 6.90
N GLU A 17 -2.16 12.90 7.85
CA GLU A 17 -2.08 14.36 7.89
C GLU A 17 -0.64 14.85 8.01
N LEU A 18 0.16 14.24 8.89
CA LEU A 18 1.58 14.60 9.06
C LEU A 18 2.37 14.39 7.77
N TYR A 19 2.12 13.27 7.07
CA TYR A 19 2.78 13.00 5.80
C TYR A 19 2.36 13.99 4.69
N GLN A 20 1.07 14.27 4.57
CA GLN A 20 0.54 15.26 3.62
C GLN A 20 1.14 16.65 3.87
N ARG A 21 1.11 17.12 5.12
CA ARG A 21 1.70 18.40 5.51
C ARG A 21 3.20 18.47 5.20
N CYS A 22 3.92 17.36 5.34
CA CYS A 22 5.33 17.32 4.97
C CYS A 22 5.52 17.49 3.45
N ILE A 23 4.72 16.81 2.61
CA ILE A 23 4.78 16.93 1.15
C ILE A 23 4.48 18.37 0.71
N GLU A 24 3.43 18.97 1.27
CA GLU A 24 3.02 20.34 0.96
C GLU A 24 4.14 21.35 1.26
N ASN A 25 4.87 21.14 2.36
CA ASN A 25 6.02 21.98 2.73
C ASN A 25 7.31 21.68 1.94
N ASN A 26 7.37 20.56 1.21
CA ASN A 26 8.57 20.11 0.50
C ASN A 26 8.27 19.62 -0.94
N PRO A 27 7.61 20.42 -1.80
CA PRO A 27 7.02 19.93 -3.05
C PRO A 27 8.02 19.33 -4.05
N THR A 28 9.29 19.69 -3.98
CA THR A 28 10.35 19.21 -4.89
C THR A 28 11.22 18.10 -4.31
N GLU A 29 11.28 17.97 -2.97
CA GLU A 29 12.21 17.08 -2.26
C GLU A 29 11.50 16.18 -1.25
N TRP A 30 10.17 16.10 -1.30
CA TRP A 30 9.35 15.33 -0.36
C TRP A 30 9.76 13.85 -0.29
N SER A 31 10.22 13.29 -1.41
CA SER A 31 10.66 11.89 -1.49
C SER A 31 11.86 11.62 -0.59
N ILE A 32 12.67 12.63 -0.26
CA ILE A 32 13.81 12.52 0.65
C ILE A 32 13.45 13.08 2.03
N LYS A 33 12.82 14.26 2.07
CA LYS A 33 12.57 15.02 3.31
C LYS A 33 11.46 14.44 4.18
N CYS A 34 10.50 13.72 3.59
CA CYS A 34 9.32 13.18 4.30
C CYS A 34 9.41 11.68 4.58
N GLN A 35 10.62 11.11 4.58
CA GLN A 35 10.83 9.67 4.79
C GLN A 35 10.35 9.21 6.16
N LYS A 36 10.52 10.05 7.20
CA LYS A 36 10.05 9.74 8.56
C LYS A 36 8.53 9.61 8.60
N GLU A 37 7.81 10.61 8.10
CA GLU A 37 6.35 10.64 8.11
C GLU A 37 5.78 9.53 7.22
N LYS A 38 6.41 9.25 6.06
CA LYS A 38 6.09 8.11 5.21
C LYS A 38 6.21 6.78 5.96
N TYR A 39 7.29 6.60 6.72
CA TYR A 39 7.51 5.40 7.52
C TYR A 39 6.44 5.24 8.61
N GLU A 40 6.13 6.29 9.37
CA GLU A 40 5.11 6.24 10.42
C GLU A 40 3.72 5.93 9.86
N LEU A 41 3.35 6.51 8.71
CA LEU A 41 2.11 6.18 8.01
C LEU A 41 2.08 4.72 7.54
N THR A 42 3.19 4.23 6.98
CA THR A 42 3.33 2.85 6.53
C THR A 42 3.16 1.89 7.72
N LYS A 43 3.84 2.16 8.84
CA LYS A 43 3.77 1.36 10.06
C LYS A 43 2.35 1.33 10.62
N CYS A 44 1.70 2.48 10.78
CA CYS A 44 0.31 2.53 11.24
C CYS A 44 -0.63 1.72 10.35
N SER A 45 -0.46 1.83 9.03
CA SER A 45 -1.28 1.11 8.05
C SER A 45 -1.09 -0.40 8.16
N GLU A 46 0.13 -0.89 8.36
CA GLU A 46 0.40 -2.31 8.56
C GLU A 46 -0.14 -2.86 9.88
N ASP A 47 -0.03 -2.08 10.96
CA ASP A 47 -0.47 -2.48 12.29
C ASP A 47 -2.01 -2.55 12.38
N ASN A 48 -2.72 -1.61 11.71
CA ASN A 48 -4.17 -1.45 11.86
C ASN A 48 -5.00 -1.96 10.68
N ILE A 49 -4.40 -2.19 9.51
CA ILE A 49 -5.11 -2.62 8.30
C ILE A 49 -4.53 -3.96 7.83
N PRO A 50 -5.00 -5.11 8.37
CA PRO A 50 -4.42 -6.42 8.10
C PRO A 50 -4.37 -6.80 6.61
N THR A 51 -5.25 -6.22 5.79
CA THR A 51 -5.22 -6.42 4.34
C THR A 51 -4.02 -5.75 3.69
N LEU A 52 -3.67 -4.53 4.10
CA LEU A 52 -2.47 -3.87 3.58
C LEU A 52 -1.20 -4.59 3.99
N ARG A 53 -1.12 -5.03 5.26
CA ARG A 53 0.02 -5.82 5.74
C ARG A 53 0.21 -7.10 4.92
N GLN A 54 -0.89 -7.79 4.61
CA GLN A 54 -0.84 -9.02 3.84
C GLN A 54 -0.46 -8.78 2.38
N VAL A 55 -1.05 -7.77 1.73
CA VAL A 55 -0.68 -7.37 0.36
C VAL A 55 0.80 -7.03 0.30
N LYS A 56 1.31 -6.21 1.22
CA LYS A 56 2.72 -5.85 1.26
C LYS A 56 3.62 -7.08 1.40
N LYS A 57 3.26 -8.02 2.29
CA LYS A 57 4.02 -9.26 2.48
C LYS A 57 4.01 -10.15 1.24
N GLN A 58 2.84 -10.36 0.64
CA GLN A 58 2.66 -11.28 -0.49
C GLN A 58 3.22 -10.72 -1.80
N CYS A 59 3.09 -9.41 -2.02
CA CYS A 59 3.47 -8.74 -3.25
C CYS A 59 4.82 -8.02 -3.15
N ASN A 60 5.61 -8.27 -2.10
CA ASN A 60 6.86 -7.55 -1.85
C ASN A 60 7.82 -7.57 -3.05
N GLU A 61 7.96 -8.70 -3.74
CA GLU A 61 8.82 -8.81 -4.91
C GLU A 61 8.35 -7.92 -6.07
N MET A 62 7.05 -7.90 -6.34
CA MET A 62 6.47 -7.06 -7.40
C MET A 62 6.54 -5.58 -7.05
N ILE A 63 6.33 -5.24 -5.77
CA ILE A 63 6.51 -3.86 -5.25
C ILE A 63 7.95 -3.41 -5.50
N GLN A 64 8.94 -4.21 -5.10
CA GLN A 64 10.36 -3.87 -5.29
C GLN A 64 10.75 -3.77 -6.76
N ALA A 65 10.20 -4.63 -7.62
CA ALA A 65 10.47 -4.59 -9.06
C ALA A 65 9.93 -3.30 -9.70
N PHE A 66 8.70 -2.90 -9.33
CA PHE A 66 8.09 -1.66 -9.78
C PHE A 66 8.84 -0.42 -9.26
N ASP A 67 9.14 -0.37 -7.96
CA ASP A 67 9.90 0.73 -7.36
C ASP A 67 11.29 0.90 -8.00
N LYS A 68 11.98 -0.22 -8.26
CA LYS A 68 13.28 -0.21 -8.95
C LYS A 68 13.18 0.28 -10.39
N CYS A 69 12.07 0.01 -11.07
CA CYS A 69 11.84 0.54 -12.41
C CYS A 69 11.63 2.06 -12.36
N LEU A 70 10.80 2.56 -11.43
CA LEU A 70 10.54 3.99 -11.26
C LEU A 70 11.82 4.76 -10.93
N ALA A 71 12.64 4.25 -10.01
CA ALA A 71 13.92 4.89 -9.65
C ALA A 71 14.92 4.97 -10.81
N LYS A 72 14.76 4.14 -11.85
CA LYS A 72 15.60 4.17 -13.06
C LYS A 72 15.02 5.03 -14.18
N ASN A 73 13.72 5.30 -14.16
CA ASN A 73 12.99 5.95 -15.24
C ASN A 73 12.13 7.10 -14.68
N GLU A 74 12.71 7.94 -13.83
CA GLU A 74 11.98 9.02 -13.14
C GLU A 74 11.27 9.98 -14.10
N THR A 75 11.82 10.18 -15.29
CA THR A 75 11.26 11.04 -16.36
C THR A 75 10.39 10.29 -17.37
N GLU A 76 10.42 8.96 -17.36
CA GLU A 76 9.73 8.08 -18.33
C GLU A 76 9.01 6.91 -17.60
N PRO A 77 8.10 7.20 -16.64
CA PRO A 77 7.46 6.18 -15.81
C PRO A 77 6.60 5.19 -16.59
N GLU A 78 6.18 5.53 -17.81
CA GLU A 78 5.45 4.66 -18.73
C GLU A 78 6.25 3.40 -19.13
N LYS A 79 7.58 3.42 -19.02
CA LYS A 79 8.42 2.21 -19.21
C LYS A 79 8.18 1.13 -18.16
N CYS A 80 7.50 1.47 -17.07
CA CYS A 80 7.26 0.58 -15.94
C CYS A 80 5.87 -0.07 -15.93
N THR A 81 5.06 0.09 -16.99
CA THR A 81 3.68 -0.42 -17.04
C THR A 81 3.57 -1.92 -16.86
N ASP A 82 4.54 -2.71 -17.33
CA ASP A 82 4.51 -4.16 -17.16
C ASP A 82 4.74 -4.57 -15.71
N PHE A 83 5.65 -3.89 -15.00
CA PHE A 83 5.84 -4.07 -13.56
C PHE A 83 4.61 -3.62 -12.76
N LEU A 84 3.97 -2.52 -13.19
CA LEU A 84 2.72 -2.07 -12.60
C LEU A 84 1.60 -3.10 -12.77
N ARG A 85 1.48 -3.71 -13.95
CA ARG A 85 0.48 -4.77 -14.22
C ARG A 85 0.73 -5.99 -13.32
N ASN A 86 1.97 -6.46 -13.21
CA ASN A 86 2.30 -7.58 -12.33
C ASN A 86 2.00 -7.29 -10.85
N LEU A 87 2.27 -6.05 -10.42
CA LEU A 87 1.92 -5.62 -9.07
C LEU A 87 0.40 -5.58 -8.87
N TYR A 88 -0.35 -5.04 -9.83
CA TYR A 88 -1.82 -5.01 -9.80
C TYR A 88 -2.41 -6.41 -9.68
N ASP A 89 -1.97 -7.35 -10.53
CA ASP A 89 -2.44 -8.74 -10.51
C ASP A 89 -2.15 -9.41 -9.16
N CYS A 90 -1.00 -9.11 -8.55
CA CYS A 90 -0.69 -9.62 -7.22
C CYS A 90 -1.64 -9.05 -6.15
N ILE A 91 -1.94 -7.75 -6.21
CA ILE A 91 -2.84 -7.08 -5.26
C ILE A 91 -4.24 -7.68 -5.35
N GLU A 92 -4.79 -7.84 -6.55
CA GLU A 92 -6.11 -8.45 -6.77
C GLU A 92 -6.16 -9.88 -6.21
N ASN A 93 -5.14 -10.69 -6.51
CA ASN A 93 -5.06 -12.04 -5.95
C ASN A 93 -4.96 -12.03 -4.41
N ALA A 94 -4.20 -11.10 -3.82
CA ALA A 94 -4.05 -11.00 -2.37
C ALA A 94 -5.32 -10.53 -1.65
N THR A 95 -6.17 -9.73 -2.31
CA THR A 95 -7.45 -9.26 -1.77
C THR A 95 -8.58 -10.27 -2.00
N ASP A 96 -8.61 -10.98 -3.13
CA ASP A 96 -9.61 -12.01 -3.42
C ASP A 96 -9.43 -13.28 -2.57
N ASN A 97 -8.19 -13.67 -2.28
CA ASN A 97 -7.90 -14.75 -1.33
C ASN A 97 -8.48 -14.50 0.08
N LYS A 98 -8.81 -13.23 0.43
CA LYS A 98 -9.50 -12.92 1.68
C LYS A 98 -11.01 -13.15 1.63
N LYS A 99 -11.67 -12.95 0.48
CA LYS A 99 -13.11 -13.27 0.35
C LYS A 99 -13.32 -14.75 0.62
N ALA A 100 -12.50 -15.61 0.01
CA ALA A 100 -12.55 -17.05 0.21
C ALA A 100 -12.24 -17.47 1.66
N LYS A 101 -11.25 -16.84 2.32
CA LYS A 101 -10.89 -17.20 3.70
C LYS A 101 -11.92 -16.71 4.74
N PHE A 102 -12.49 -15.52 4.56
CA PHE A 102 -13.53 -14.98 5.42
C PHE A 102 -14.84 -15.79 5.35
N GLU A 103 -15.20 -16.29 4.17
CA GLU A 103 -16.35 -17.21 3.99
C GLU A 103 -16.14 -18.57 4.66
N VAL A 104 -14.91 -19.10 4.65
CA VAL A 104 -14.56 -20.37 5.33
C VAL A 104 -14.56 -20.22 6.86
N ASP A 105 -14.02 -19.11 7.38
CA ASP A 105 -13.95 -18.87 8.82
C ASP A 105 -15.33 -18.59 9.43
N THR A 106 -16.24 -17.96 8.68
CA THR A 106 -17.64 -17.71 9.12
C THR A 106 -18.45 -19.02 9.22
N LYS A 107 -18.17 -20.02 8.38
CA LYS A 107 -18.83 -21.33 8.44
C LYS A 107 -18.37 -22.21 9.61
N LYS A 108 -17.15 -21.99 10.14
CA LYS A 108 -16.63 -22.74 11.30
C LYS A 108 -17.15 -22.26 12.65
N SER A 109 -17.75 -21.08 12.74
CA SER A 109 -18.28 -20.53 14.00
C SER A 109 -19.74 -20.90 14.28
N ASN A 110 -20.41 -21.63 13.37
CA ASN A 110 -21.81 -22.09 13.48
C ASN A 110 -21.93 -23.62 13.60
N ILE A 111 -20.86 -24.31 14.02
CA ILE A 111 -20.87 -25.74 14.38
C ILE A 111 -20.29 -25.88 15.78
#